data_AF-A0AAX2CK10-F1
#
_entry.id   AF-A0AAX2CK10-F1
#
_cell.length_a   1.000
_cell.length_b   1.000
_cell.length_c   1.000
_cell.angle_alpha   90.00
_cell.angle_beta   90.00
_cell.angle_gamma   90.00
#
_symmetry.space_group_name_H-M   'P 1'
#
loop_
_entity.id
_entity.type
_entity.pdbx_description
1 polymer ?
#
loop_
_entity_poly.entity_id
_entity_poly.type
_entity_poly.pdbx_seq_one_letter_code
_entity_poly.pdbx_strand_id
1 'polypeptide(L)' 'MAKVQIKVNDNGSFRITGDVELVDSQGNAFPAKPAFSLCRCGLSKNMPYCDAAHKGKFESVVRAPETK' A
#
# COMPACT_ATOMS: atom_id res chain seq x y z
N MET A 1 -6.61 17.39 13.01
CA MET A 1 -5.71 16.83 11.97
C MET A 1 -6.32 15.54 11.45
N ALA A 2 -6.42 15.35 10.14
CA ALA A 2 -6.97 14.12 9.57
C ALA A 2 -6.03 12.94 9.89
N LYS A 3 -6.60 11.79 10.25
CA LYS A 3 -5.83 10.60 10.63
C LYS A 3 -5.15 10.02 9.38
N VAL A 4 -3.82 9.98 9.38
CA VAL A 4 -3.05 9.23 8.37
C VAL A 4 -3.08 7.75 8.74
N GLN A 5 -3.43 6.90 7.78
CA GLN A 5 -3.56 5.46 7.99
C GLN A 5 -2.93 4.65 6.86
N ILE A 6 -2.25 3.58 7.25
CA ILE A 6 -1.80 2.52 6.35
C ILE A 6 -2.56 1.25 6.75
N LYS A 7 -3.42 0.77 5.86
CA LYS A 7 -4.18 -0.47 6.04
C LYS A 7 -3.52 -1.60 5.25
N VAL A 8 -3.24 -2.71 5.93
CA VAL A 8 -2.78 -3.94 5.30
C VAL A 8 -4.00 -4.74 4.86
N ASN A 9 -4.19 -4.92 3.54
CA ASN A 9 -5.26 -5.78 3.04
C ASN A 9 -4.75 -7.21 2.87
N ASP A 10 -5.60 -8.16 3.25
CA ASP A 10 -5.35 -9.58 3.01
C ASP A 10 -5.23 -9.84 1.53
N ASN A 11 -4.21 -10.64 1.18
CA ASN A 11 -3.96 -11.07 -0.20
C ASN A 11 -3.87 -9.89 -1.19
N GLY A 12 -3.52 -8.69 -0.70
CA GLY A 12 -3.62 -7.46 -1.48
C GLY A 12 -2.66 -6.37 -1.04
N SER A 13 -2.95 -5.15 -1.50
CA SER A 13 -2.09 -3.97 -1.35
C SER A 13 -2.10 -3.36 0.05
N PHE A 14 -1.06 -2.56 0.33
CA PHE A 14 -1.14 -1.55 1.38
C PHE A 14 -2.01 -0.38 0.89
N ARG A 15 -3.05 -0.04 1.64
CA ARG A 15 -3.91 1.11 1.36
C ARG A 15 -3.50 2.27 2.25
N ILE A 16 -3.07 3.35 1.63
CA ILE A 16 -2.64 4.56 2.33
C ILE A 16 -3.73 5.60 2.18
N THR A 17 -4.04 6.30 3.26
CA THR A 17 -5.06 7.34 3.32
C THR A 17 -4.58 8.45 4.24
N GLY A 18 -4.70 9.70 3.76
CA GLY A 18 -4.18 10.88 4.43
C GLY A 18 -3.24 11.66 3.52
N ASP A 19 -2.75 12.77 4.06
CA ASP A 19 -1.76 13.62 3.41
C ASP A 19 -0.37 13.04 3.66
N VAL A 20 0.20 12.39 2.65
CA VAL A 20 1.51 11.72 2.74
C VAL A 20 2.29 11.92 1.45
N GLU A 21 3.61 12.02 1.59
CA GLU A 21 4.54 12.03 0.46
C GLU A 21 5.06 10.62 0.20
N LEU A 22 5.10 10.25 -1.08
CA LEU A 22 5.69 9.00 -1.55
C LEU A 22 6.98 9.32 -2.30
N VAL A 23 8.11 8.87 -1.79
CA VAL A 23 9.43 9.13 -2.39
C VAL A 23 10.18 7.84 -2.71
N ASP A 24 11.08 7.88 -3.69
CA ASP A 24 12.03 6.80 -3.95
C ASP A 24 13.27 6.87 -3.03
N SER A 25 14.19 5.91 -3.18
CA SER A 25 15.44 5.86 -2.39
C SER A 25 16.41 7.03 -2.65
N GLN A 26 16.22 7.79 -3.72
CA GLN A 26 16.99 8.98 -4.06
C GLN A 26 16.28 10.27 -3.65
N GLY A 27 15.06 10.18 -3.10
CA GLY A 27 14.24 11.31 -2.68
C GLY A 27 13.32 11.89 -3.78
N ASN A 28 13.19 11.24 -4.93
CA ASN A 28 12.28 11.72 -5.97
C ASN A 28 10.82 11.41 -5.60
N ALA A 29 9.94 12.40 -5.72
CA ALA A 29 8.53 12.25 -5.40
C ALA A 29 7.75 11.54 -6.51
N PHE A 30 6.90 10.60 -6.09
CA PHE A 30 5.85 10.01 -6.91
C PHE A 30 4.55 10.83 -6.81
N PRO A 31 3.67 10.76 -7.82
CA PRO A 31 2.36 11.41 -7.77
C PRO A 31 1.42 10.72 -6.77
N ALA A 32 1.38 11.21 -5.52
CA ALA A 32 0.49 10.71 -4.48
C ALA A 32 -0.88 11.39 -4.52
N LYS A 33 -1.93 10.63 -4.17
CA LYS A 33 -3.29 11.12 -3.95
C LYS A 33 -3.61 11.04 -2.46
N PRO A 34 -4.67 11.71 -1.95
CA PRO A 34 -5.10 11.54 -0.55
C PRO A 34 -5.45 10.10 -0.17
N ALA A 35 -5.71 9.23 -1.15
CA ALA A 35 -5.82 7.79 -0.95
C ALA A 35 -5.30 7.01 -2.16
N PHE A 36 -4.30 6.16 -1.94
CA PHE A 36 -3.69 5.31 -2.96
C PHE A 36 -3.30 3.95 -2.39
N SER A 37 -2.96 3.02 -3.27
CA SER A 37 -2.62 1.65 -2.90
C SER A 37 -1.24 1.29 -3.44
N LEU A 38 -0.36 0.81 -2.58
CA LEU A 38 0.98 0.34 -2.96
C LEU A 38 0.99 -1.17 -3.18
N CYS A 39 1.75 -1.60 -4.18
CA CYS A 39 1.94 -3.01 -4.45
C CYS A 39 2.66 -3.67 -3.28
N ARG A 40 2.15 -4.83 -2.89
CA ARG A 40 2.75 -5.70 -1.86
C ARG A 40 3.14 -7.07 -2.40
N CYS A 41 2.59 -7.46 -3.55
CA CYS A 41 2.73 -8.80 -4.11
C CYS A 41 3.91 -8.97 -5.09
N GLY A 42 4.55 -7.89 -5.53
CA GLY A 42 5.61 -7.97 -6.54
C GLY A 42 5.13 -8.11 -7.99
N LEU A 43 3.82 -8.29 -8.24
CA LEU A 43 3.29 -8.61 -9.57
C LEU A 43 2.75 -7.40 -10.37
N SER A 44 2.75 -6.21 -9.78
CA SER A 44 2.20 -5.01 -10.44
C SER A 44 3.06 -4.58 -11.62
N LYS A 45 2.41 -4.22 -12.73
CA LYS A 45 3.07 -3.60 -13.88
C LYS A 45 3.22 -2.09 -13.73
N ASN A 46 2.60 -1.49 -12.71
CA ASN A 46 2.62 -0.06 -12.43
C ASN A 46 3.26 0.21 -11.07
N MET A 47 4.42 -0.39 -10.80
CA MET A 47 5.16 -0.16 -9.55
C MET A 47 5.46 1.33 -9.35
N PRO A 48 5.36 1.85 -8.11
CA PRO A 48 5.11 1.14 -6.85
C PRO A 48 3.61 0.93 -6.52
N TYR A 49 2.70 1.31 -7.42
CA TYR A 49 1.26 1.24 -7.20
C TYR A 49 0.69 -0.16 -7.41
N CYS A 50 -0.44 -0.44 -6.78
CA CYS A 50 -1.21 -1.65 -6.99
C CYS A 50 -2.16 -1.52 -8.20
N ASP A 51 -2.10 -2.47 -9.11
CA ASP A 51 -2.94 -2.60 -10.32
C ASP A 51 -3.86 -3.84 -10.28
N ALA A 52 -4.05 -4.43 -9.10
CA ALA A 52 -4.81 -5.66 -8.86
C ALA A 52 -4.21 -6.97 -9.43
N ALA A 53 -2.94 -6.99 -9.88
CA ALA A 53 -2.26 -8.21 -10.33
C ALA A 53 -2.10 -9.30 -9.24
N HIS A 54 -2.32 -8.97 -7.96
CA HIS A 54 -2.30 -9.89 -6.83
C HIS A 54 -3.43 -10.93 -6.82
N LYS A 55 -4.55 -10.65 -7.50
CA LYS A 55 -5.75 -11.49 -7.42
C LYS A 55 -5.45 -12.93 -7.85
N GLY A 56 -5.70 -13.88 -6.95
CA GLY A 56 -5.49 -15.31 -7.18
C GLY A 56 -4.03 -15.76 -7.28
N LYS A 57 -3.06 -14.88 -6.99
CA LYS A 57 -1.62 -15.17 -7.12
C LYS A 57 -0.81 -14.78 -5.89
N PHE A 58 -1.43 -14.13 -4.92
CA PHE A 58 -0.77 -13.63 -3.72
C PHE A 58 -1.56 -14.01 -2.48
N GLU A 59 -0.94 -14.80 -1.61
CA GLU A 59 -1.52 -15.25 -0.35
C GLU A 59 -0.67 -14.70 0.79
N SER A 60 -1.23 -13.75 1.54
CA SER A 60 -0.57 -13.18 2.70
C SER A 60 -1.59 -12.49 3.59
N VAL A 61 -1.76 -13.07 4.77
CA VAL A 61 -2.64 -12.60 5.84
C VAL A 61 -1.75 -12.15 6.99
N VAL A 62 -1.80 -10.85 7.31
CA VAL A 62 -1.01 -10.26 8.41
C VAL A 62 -1.99 -9.64 9.40
N ARG A 63 -1.78 -9.91 10.69
CA ARG A 63 -2.63 -9.43 11.78
C ARG A 63 -1.79 -8.65 12.78
N ALA A 64 -2.30 -7.52 13.23
CA ALA A 64 -1.75 -6.85 14.40
C ALA A 64 -2.01 -7.73 15.64
N PRO A 65 -1.10 -7.76 16.62
CA PRO A 65 -1.36 -8.45 17.88
C PRO A 65 -2.58 -7.82 18.56
N GLU A 66 -3.47 -8.66 19.10
CA GLU A 66 -4.56 -8.20 19.94
C GLU A 66 -3.97 -7.71 21.27
N THR A 67 -3.81 -6.39 21.41
CA THR A 67 -3.62 -5.79 22.74
C THR A 67 -4.93 -5.95 23.51
N LYS A 68 -5.00 -6.97 24.37
CA LYS A 68 -5.93 -6.97 25.50
C LYS A 68 -5.55 -5.89 26.51
#